data_AF-A0A1J4TQD6-F1
#
_entry.id   AF-A0A1J4TQD6-F1
#
_cell.length_a   1.000
_cell.length_b   1.000
_cell.length_c   1.000
_cell.angle_alpha   90.00
_cell.angle_beta   90.00
_cell.angle_gamma   90.00
#
_symmetry.space_group_name_H-M   'P 1'
#
loop_
_entity.id
_entity.type
_entity.pdbx_description
1 polymer ?
#
loop_
_entity_poly.entity_id
_entity_poly.type
_entity_poly.pdbx_seq_one_letter_code
_entity_poly.pdbx_strand_id
1 'polypeptide(L)'
;MPILHIQLNAKGNNVQGHLIEVPPSIVLQRQGPFVKVTIGLAQSIASQLLQQGQTLPSPVSGIALIDTGASTTCVDDSVAQQMQLPVVNVVNIASASHASTKQNVYPIQIEVIGLPISIETPNAIGAALGAQGLIALIGRDVLQHCTLFYNGITGSFTLSI
;
A
#
# COMPACT_ATOMS: atom_id res chain seq x y z
N MET A 1 -19.26 8.59 1.69
CA MET A 1 -17.84 8.55 2.06
C MET A 1 -17.60 7.28 2.85
N PRO A 2 -16.93 6.28 2.28
CA PRO A 2 -16.46 5.13 3.04
C PRO A 2 -15.59 5.60 4.21
N ILE A 3 -15.90 5.11 5.42
CA ILE A 3 -15.08 5.35 6.61
C ILE A 3 -14.49 4.02 7.03
N LEU A 4 -13.17 3.97 7.10
CA LEU A 4 -12.43 2.87 7.67
C LEU A 4 -11.97 3.25 9.07
N HIS A 5 -12.38 2.50 10.09
CA HIS A 5 -11.80 2.57 11.43
C HIS A 5 -11.12 1.25 11.78
N ILE A 6 -9.83 1.29 12.11
CA ILE A 6 -9.06 0.11 12.49
C ILE A 6 -8.42 0.35 13.85
N GLN A 7 -8.65 -0.57 14.78
CA GLN A 7 -7.83 -0.76 15.97
C GLN A 7 -6.88 -1.94 15.74
N LEU A 8 -5.58 -1.71 15.90
CA LEU A 8 -4.57 -2.72 15.64
C LEU A 8 -4.46 -3.67 16.83
N ASN A 9 -4.48 -4.97 16.55
CA ASN A 9 -4.26 -6.02 17.55
C ASN A 9 -3.18 -6.95 17.03
N ALA A 10 -2.23 -7.32 17.90
CA ALA A 10 -1.18 -8.26 17.55
C ALA A 10 -0.76 -9.06 18.78
N LYS A 11 -0.28 -10.28 18.53
CA LYS A 11 0.38 -11.10 19.54
C LYS A 11 1.89 -11.11 19.27
N GLY A 12 2.68 -11.12 20.33
CA GLY A 12 4.14 -11.13 20.25
C GLY A 12 4.75 -11.95 21.38
N ASN A 13 6.02 -12.32 21.23
CA ASN A 13 6.72 -13.06 22.27
C ASN A 13 7.29 -12.10 23.33
N ASN A 14 7.10 -12.42 24.61
CA ASN A 14 7.78 -11.73 25.69
C ASN A 14 9.25 -12.18 25.79
N VAL A 15 10.02 -11.61 26.73
CA VAL A 15 11.43 -11.95 26.95
C VAL A 15 11.68 -13.42 27.32
N GLN A 16 10.65 -14.16 27.71
CA GLN A 16 10.68 -15.58 28.04
C GLN A 16 10.14 -16.46 26.90
N GLY A 17 9.83 -15.88 25.73
CA GLY A 17 9.29 -16.60 24.57
C GLY A 17 7.78 -16.91 24.63
N HIS A 18 7.05 -16.43 25.64
CA HIS A 18 5.61 -16.64 25.74
C HIS A 18 4.83 -15.66 24.87
N LEU A 19 3.79 -16.15 24.21
CA LEU A 19 2.89 -15.35 23.40
C LEU A 19 2.00 -14.47 24.30
N ILE A 20 2.11 -13.15 24.14
CA ILE A 20 1.32 -12.15 24.86
C ILE A 20 0.61 -11.22 23.87
N GLU A 21 -0.52 -10.66 24.28
CA GLU A 21 -1.14 -9.54 23.57
C GLU A 21 -0.21 -8.33 23.63
N VAL A 22 0.04 -7.72 22.48
CA VAL A 22 0.81 -6.48 22.38
C VAL A 22 -0.17 -5.31 22.43
N PRO A 23 0.04 -4.31 23.30
CA PRO A 23 -0.85 -3.15 23.36
C PRO A 23 -1.03 -2.50 21.97
N PRO A 24 -2.26 -2.18 21.54
CA PRO A 24 -2.53 -1.59 20.22
C PRO A 24 -1.66 -0.38 19.87
N SER A 25 -1.39 0.48 20.86
CA SER A 25 -0.53 1.65 20.69
C SER A 25 0.91 1.29 20.30
N ILE A 26 1.45 0.19 20.85
CA ILE A 26 2.77 -0.33 20.49
C ILE A 26 2.75 -0.95 19.09
N VAL A 27 1.65 -1.62 18.71
CA VAL A 27 1.50 -2.15 17.35
C VAL A 27 1.48 -1.00 16.34
N LEU A 28 0.65 0.03 16.58
CA LEU A 28 0.55 1.20 15.73
C LEU A 28 1.86 2.00 15.65
N GLN A 29 2.62 2.08 16.74
CA GLN A 29 3.94 2.71 16.74
C GLN A 29 4.94 1.94 15.87
N ARG A 30 4.95 0.60 15.93
CA ARG A 30 5.95 -0.23 15.25
C ARG A 30 5.64 -0.47 13.78
N GLN A 31 4.36 -0.64 13.45
CA GLN A 31 3.92 -1.03 12.11
C GLN A 31 3.29 0.12 11.33
N GLY A 32 2.92 1.21 12.01
CA GLY A 32 2.16 2.30 11.40
C GLY A 32 0.72 1.89 11.06
N PRO A 33 -0.04 2.80 10.42
CA PRO A 33 -1.41 2.52 10.00
C PRO A 33 -1.40 1.72 8.68
N PHE A 34 -1.75 0.44 8.73
CA PHE A 34 -1.74 -0.44 7.57
C PHE A 34 -3.09 -1.10 7.32
N VAL A 35 -3.32 -1.47 6.07
CA VAL A 35 -4.54 -2.15 5.61
C VAL A 35 -4.20 -3.36 4.76
N LYS A 36 -5.08 -4.37 4.79
CA LYS A 36 -5.01 -5.46 3.82
C LYS A 36 -5.55 -4.97 2.48
N VAL A 37 -4.81 -5.19 1.42
CA VAL A 37 -5.19 -4.76 0.07
C VAL A 37 -5.01 -5.88 -0.94
N THR A 38 -5.66 -5.71 -2.08
CA THR A 38 -5.38 -6.42 -3.31
C THR A 38 -4.87 -5.41 -4.34
N ILE A 39 -3.74 -5.73 -4.98
CA ILE A 39 -3.15 -4.96 -6.06
C ILE A 39 -3.57 -5.60 -7.38
N GLY A 40 -4.24 -4.82 -8.22
CA GLY A 40 -4.64 -5.17 -9.58
C GLY A 40 -4.05 -4.21 -10.60
N LEU A 41 -4.30 -4.49 -11.88
CA LEU A 41 -4.01 -3.55 -12.96
C LEU A 41 -5.03 -2.40 -12.95
N ALA A 42 -4.59 -1.16 -13.19
CA ALA A 42 -5.49 -0.02 -13.26
C ALA A 42 -6.64 -0.24 -14.26
N GLN A 43 -7.86 0.17 -13.90
CA GLN A 43 -9.07 -0.18 -14.64
C GLN A 43 -9.05 0.33 -16.09
N SER A 44 -8.41 1.49 -16.31
CA SER A 44 -8.25 2.09 -17.65
C SER A 44 -7.43 1.21 -18.59
N ILE A 45 -6.32 0.65 -18.10
CA ILE A 45 -5.45 -0.26 -18.88
C ILE A 45 -6.10 -1.64 -18.98
N ALA A 46 -6.71 -2.13 -17.89
CA ALA A 46 -7.43 -3.40 -17.90
C ALA A 46 -8.54 -3.44 -18.96
N SER A 47 -9.32 -2.36 -19.08
CA SER A 47 -10.37 -2.23 -20.09
C SER A 47 -9.81 -2.28 -21.52
N GLN A 48 -8.66 -1.66 -21.77
CA GLN A 48 -7.99 -1.69 -23.08
C GLN A 48 -7.48 -3.09 -23.42
N LEU A 49 -6.84 -3.78 -22.47
CA LEU A 49 -6.35 -5.16 -22.67
C LEU A 49 -7.49 -6.14 -22.96
N LEU A 50 -8.60 -6.03 -22.23
CA LEU A 50 -9.78 -6.86 -22.47
C LEU A 50 -10.39 -6.61 -23.86
N GLN A 51 -10.44 -5.36 -24.33
CA GLN A 51 -10.90 -5.04 -25.68
C GLN A 51 -10.00 -5.62 -26.78
N GLN A 52 -8.71 -5.82 -26.47
CA GLN A 52 -7.75 -6.48 -27.35
C GLN A 52 -7.76 -8.02 -27.23
N GLY A 53 -8.67 -8.59 -26.43
CA GLY A 53 -8.76 -10.03 -26.19
C GLY A 53 -7.63 -10.59 -25.33
N GLN A 54 -6.89 -9.73 -24.62
CA GLN A 54 -5.81 -10.15 -23.74
C GLN A 54 -6.33 -10.53 -22.35
N THR A 55 -5.62 -11.43 -21.68
CA THR A 55 -5.89 -11.81 -20.29
C THR A 55 -5.32 -10.77 -19.33
N LEU A 56 -6.05 -10.48 -18.25
CA LEU A 56 -5.55 -9.61 -17.20
C LEU A 56 -4.59 -10.34 -16.24
N PRO A 57 -3.56 -9.65 -15.71
CA PRO A 57 -2.79 -10.14 -14.59
C PRO A 57 -3.68 -10.55 -13.41
N SER A 58 -3.35 -11.67 -12.77
CA SER A 58 -4.02 -12.05 -11.53
C SER A 58 -3.63 -11.08 -10.41
N PRO A 59 -4.60 -10.52 -9.65
CA PRO A 59 -4.31 -9.63 -8.55
C PRO A 59 -3.52 -10.31 -7.42
N VAL A 60 -2.71 -9.53 -6.70
CA VAL A 60 -1.91 -10.00 -5.55
C VAL A 60 -2.37 -9.31 -4.27
N SER A 61 -2.68 -10.08 -3.24
CA SER A 61 -3.05 -9.55 -1.93
C SER A 61 -1.87 -9.44 -0.97
N GLY A 62 -1.91 -8.44 -0.09
CA GLY A 62 -0.89 -8.20 0.93
C GLY A 62 -1.21 -7.01 1.81
N ILE A 63 -0.17 -6.39 2.38
CA ILE A 63 -0.30 -5.23 3.27
C ILE A 63 0.15 -3.96 2.56
N ALA A 64 -0.68 -2.92 2.66
CA ALA A 64 -0.30 -1.57 2.29
C ALA A 64 -0.20 -0.69 3.53
N LEU A 65 0.83 0.16 3.59
CA LEU A 65 0.98 1.18 4.63
C LEU A 65 0.33 2.49 4.16
N ILE A 66 -0.41 3.15 5.04
CA ILE A 66 -0.84 4.54 4.84
C ILE A 66 0.33 5.44 5.26
N ASP A 67 1.01 6.03 4.28
CA ASP A 67 2.31 6.65 4.48
C ASP A 67 2.29 8.14 4.13
N THR A 68 2.19 8.98 5.17
CA THR A 68 2.30 10.44 5.03
C THR A 68 3.71 10.91 4.68
N GLY A 69 4.74 10.06 4.86
CA GLY A 69 6.12 10.33 4.46
C GLY A 69 6.33 10.17 2.96
N ALA A 70 5.56 9.31 2.30
CA ALA A 70 5.64 9.09 0.86
C ALA A 70 4.95 10.24 0.08
N SER A 71 5.69 10.91 -0.81
CA SER A 71 5.11 11.93 -1.70
C SER A 71 4.14 11.33 -2.73
N THR A 72 4.40 10.10 -3.16
CA THR A 72 3.65 9.36 -4.17
C THR A 72 3.32 7.97 -3.66
N THR A 73 2.24 7.39 -4.15
CA THR A 73 1.86 6.01 -3.88
C THR A 73 2.84 5.07 -4.59
N CYS A 74 3.27 4.03 -3.89
CA CYS A 74 4.26 3.08 -4.38
C CYS A 74 3.72 1.66 -4.38
N VAL A 75 4.24 0.83 -5.27
CA VAL A 75 4.03 -0.62 -5.29
C VAL A 75 5.37 -1.32 -5.11
N ASP A 76 5.37 -2.48 -4.46
CA ASP A 76 6.58 -3.29 -4.40
C ASP A 76 6.99 -3.72 -5.82
N ASP A 77 8.22 -3.43 -6.22
CA ASP A 77 8.69 -3.66 -7.58
C ASP A 77 8.70 -5.17 -7.92
N SER A 78 8.99 -6.04 -6.93
CA SER A 78 8.96 -7.48 -7.14
C SER A 78 7.54 -8.01 -7.33
N VAL A 79 6.54 -7.45 -6.63
CA VAL A 79 5.12 -7.76 -6.84
C VAL A 79 4.67 -7.31 -8.23
N ALA A 80 5.04 -6.10 -8.64
CA ALA A 80 4.70 -5.59 -9.97
C ALA A 80 5.30 -6.45 -11.10
N GLN A 81 6.56 -6.89 -10.93
CA GLN A 81 7.23 -7.80 -11.85
C GLN A 81 6.60 -9.20 -11.85
N GLN A 82 6.25 -9.75 -10.69
CA GLN A 82 5.57 -11.05 -10.58
C GLN A 82 4.24 -11.05 -11.33
N MET A 83 3.48 -9.95 -11.22
CA MET A 83 2.23 -9.74 -11.93
C MET A 83 2.42 -9.43 -13.42
N GLN A 84 3.66 -9.24 -13.88
CA GLN A 84 3.98 -8.80 -15.24
C GLN A 84 3.26 -7.50 -15.63
N LEU A 85 3.17 -6.55 -14.68
CA LEU A 85 2.53 -5.27 -14.93
C LEU A 85 3.32 -4.47 -15.99
N PRO A 86 2.62 -3.77 -16.90
CA PRO A 86 3.27 -2.93 -17.89
C PRO A 86 3.96 -1.73 -17.21
N VAL A 87 5.20 -1.46 -17.63
CA VAL A 87 5.91 -0.23 -17.25
C VAL A 87 5.43 0.89 -18.18
N VAL A 88 4.75 1.90 -17.62
CA VAL A 88 4.21 3.03 -18.40
C VAL A 88 5.14 4.23 -18.43
N ASN A 89 6.08 4.31 -17.48
CA ASN A 89 7.09 5.35 -17.41
C ASN A 89 8.30 4.90 -16.57
N VAL A 90 9.39 5.65 -16.60
CA VAL A 90 10.55 5.50 -15.71
C VAL A 90 10.89 6.87 -15.15
N VAL A 91 10.93 6.98 -13.82
CA VAL A 91 11.18 8.25 -13.13
C VAL A 91 12.44 8.16 -12.27
N ASN A 92 13.03 9.31 -12.00
CA ASN A 92 14.15 9.44 -11.07
C ASN A 92 13.60 9.81 -9.70
N ILE A 93 13.82 8.97 -8.68
CA ILE A 93 13.44 9.29 -7.30
C ILE A 93 14.68 9.59 -6.47
N ALA A 94 14.64 10.71 -5.76
CA ALA A 94 15.53 10.98 -4.65
C ALA A 94 14.87 10.46 -3.37
N SER A 95 15.53 9.55 -2.65
CA SER A 95 15.15 9.23 -1.27
C SER A 95 16.01 10.06 -0.33
N ALA A 96 15.57 10.23 0.92
CA ALA A 96 16.32 10.99 1.94
C ALA A 96 17.76 10.44 2.18
N SER A 97 18.04 9.21 1.74
CA SER A 97 19.28 8.48 2.03
C SER A 97 20.03 7.97 0.79
N HIS A 98 19.55 8.21 -0.45
CA HIS A 98 20.20 7.69 -1.66
C HIS A 98 20.25 8.70 -2.81
N ALA A 99 21.31 8.61 -3.64
CA ALA A 99 21.39 9.28 -4.92
C ALA A 99 20.18 8.94 -5.81
N SER A 100 19.78 9.86 -6.69
CA SER A 100 18.65 9.68 -7.60
C SER A 100 18.71 8.33 -8.31
N THR A 101 17.74 7.44 -8.03
CA THR A 101 17.63 6.13 -8.69
C THR A 101 16.49 6.12 -9.69
N LYS A 102 16.69 5.43 -10.82
CA LYS A 102 15.61 5.17 -11.78
C LYS A 102 14.69 4.10 -11.21
N GLN A 103 13.39 4.38 -11.25
CA GLN A 103 12.35 3.48 -10.80
C GLN A 103 11.25 3.40 -11.86
N ASN A 104 10.72 2.20 -12.04
CA ASN A 104 9.62 1.95 -12.96
C ASN A 104 8.33 2.56 -12.42
N VAL A 105 7.43 2.91 -13.32
CA VAL A 105 6.09 3.39 -12.98
C VAL A 105 5.08 2.39 -13.53
N TYR A 106 4.16 1.98 -12.68
CA TYR A 106 3.15 0.96 -12.95
C TYR A 106 1.74 1.53 -12.78
N PRO A 107 0.81 1.20 -13.70
CA PRO A 107 -0.59 1.58 -13.57
C PRO A 107 -1.31 0.52 -12.72
N ILE A 108 -1.56 0.82 -11.45
CA ILE A 108 -2.20 -0.12 -10.52
C ILE A 108 -3.57 0.36 -10.05
N GLN A 109 -4.36 -0.60 -9.60
CA GLN A 109 -5.52 -0.38 -8.76
C GLN A 109 -5.25 -1.01 -7.39
N ILE A 110 -5.59 -0.30 -6.31
CA ILE A 110 -5.52 -0.81 -4.94
C ILE A 110 -6.94 -0.96 -4.41
N GLU A 111 -7.34 -2.19 -4.09
CA GLU A 111 -8.61 -2.48 -3.43
C GLU A 111 -8.37 -2.79 -1.95
N VAL A 112 -9.08 -2.13 -1.04
CA VAL A 112 -8.97 -2.43 0.40
C VAL A 112 -9.88 -3.61 0.74
N ILE A 113 -9.28 -4.70 1.24
CA ILE A 113 -10.00 -5.95 1.50
C ILE A 113 -11.02 -5.73 2.62
N GLY A 114 -12.27 -6.10 2.34
CA GLY A 114 -13.38 -6.00 3.28
C GLY A 114 -14.09 -4.65 3.28
N LEU A 115 -13.72 -3.73 2.39
CA LEU A 115 -14.32 -2.41 2.27
C LEU A 115 -14.57 -2.04 0.81
N PRO A 116 -15.60 -1.23 0.51
CA PRO A 116 -15.85 -0.70 -0.83
C PRO A 116 -14.93 0.49 -1.14
N ILE A 117 -13.61 0.32 -0.97
CA ILE A 117 -12.59 1.34 -1.26
C ILE A 117 -11.69 0.80 -2.37
N SER A 118 -11.69 1.50 -3.50
CA SER A 118 -10.78 1.26 -4.63
C SER A 118 -10.07 2.56 -4.98
N ILE A 119 -8.74 2.48 -5.15
CA ILE A 119 -7.86 3.61 -5.42
C ILE A 119 -7.17 3.34 -6.75
N GLU A 120 -7.49 4.15 -7.75
CA GLU A 120 -6.80 4.13 -9.05
C GLU A 120 -5.50 4.91 -8.95
N THR A 121 -4.39 4.23 -9.26
CA THR A 121 -3.04 4.83 -9.19
C THR A 121 -2.31 4.59 -10.52
N PRO A 122 -2.57 5.42 -11.55
CA PRO A 122 -1.99 5.22 -12.88
C PRO A 122 -0.46 5.41 -12.91
N ASN A 123 0.11 6.03 -11.88
CA ASN A 123 1.53 6.37 -11.79
C ASN A 123 2.18 5.86 -10.50
N ALA A 124 1.78 4.67 -10.00
CA ALA A 124 2.43 4.12 -8.82
C ALA A 124 3.89 3.80 -9.11
N ILE A 125 4.79 4.25 -8.25
CA ILE A 125 6.22 4.05 -8.48
C ILE A 125 6.67 2.72 -7.85
N GLY A 126 7.45 1.94 -8.59
CA GLY A 126 8.12 0.75 -8.08
C GLY A 126 9.10 1.10 -6.96
N ALA A 127 9.05 0.35 -5.86
CA ALA A 127 9.96 0.50 -4.73
C ALA A 127 10.30 -0.86 -4.11
N ALA A 128 11.43 -0.97 -3.44
CA ALA A 128 11.79 -2.18 -2.68
C ALA A 128 11.10 -2.15 -1.29
N LEU A 129 9.90 -2.69 -1.20
CA LEU A 129 9.06 -2.67 0.02
C LEU A 129 9.02 -4.03 0.73
N GLY A 130 9.32 -5.12 0.02
CA GLY A 130 9.20 -6.50 0.52
C GLY A 130 9.99 -6.78 1.79
N ALA A 131 11.12 -6.10 2.04
CA ALA A 131 11.90 -6.23 3.27
C ALA A 131 11.11 -5.79 4.53
N GLN A 132 10.08 -4.97 4.36
CA GLN A 132 9.17 -4.51 5.43
C GLN A 132 7.86 -5.33 5.46
N GLY A 133 7.71 -6.33 4.60
CA GLY A 133 6.47 -7.11 4.46
C GLY A 133 5.33 -6.33 3.80
N LEU A 134 5.63 -5.23 3.10
CA LEU A 134 4.65 -4.38 2.44
C LEU A 134 4.65 -4.66 0.93
N ILE A 135 3.47 -4.56 0.32
CA ILE A 135 3.31 -4.63 -1.15
C ILE A 135 2.96 -3.27 -1.76
N ALA A 136 2.60 -2.28 -0.94
CA ALA A 136 2.33 -0.92 -1.39
C ALA A 136 2.48 0.11 -0.25
N LEU A 137 2.68 1.37 -0.65
CA LEU A 137 2.53 2.55 0.20
C LEU A 137 1.43 3.42 -0.40
N ILE A 138 0.44 3.83 0.39
CA ILE A 138 -0.56 4.84 0.01
C ILE A 138 -0.01 6.20 0.43
N GLY A 139 0.48 6.96 -0.55
CA GLY A 139 1.20 8.22 -0.36
C GLY A 139 0.31 9.46 -0.39
N ARG A 140 0.94 10.64 -0.26
CA ARG A 140 0.24 11.94 -0.20
C ARG A 140 -0.52 12.32 -1.47
N ASP A 141 -0.15 11.77 -2.63
CA ASP A 141 -0.91 11.90 -3.88
C ASP A 141 -2.34 11.36 -3.76
N VAL A 142 -2.55 10.29 -2.98
CA VAL A 142 -3.87 9.77 -2.62
C VAL A 142 -4.40 10.46 -1.35
N LEU A 143 -3.55 10.58 -0.32
CA LEU A 143 -3.99 11.08 1.00
C LEU A 143 -4.42 12.54 1.00
N GLN A 144 -4.02 13.37 0.02
CA GLN A 144 -4.52 14.73 -0.13
C GLN A 144 -6.05 14.80 -0.37
N HIS A 145 -6.66 13.69 -0.75
CA HIS A 145 -8.11 13.55 -0.94
C HIS A 145 -8.80 12.88 0.26
N CYS A 146 -8.05 12.55 1.32
CA CYS A 146 -8.54 11.80 2.46
C CYS A 146 -8.52 12.64 3.74
N THR A 147 -9.24 12.17 4.76
CA THR A 147 -8.99 12.54 6.16
C THR A 147 -8.42 11.35 6.90
N LEU A 148 -7.19 11.48 7.40
CA LEU A 148 -6.53 10.49 8.27
C LEU A 148 -6.55 10.98 9.72
N PHE A 149 -7.17 10.21 10.61
CA PHE A 149 -7.07 10.41 12.05
C PHE A 149 -6.20 9.31 12.66
N TYR A 150 -5.06 9.68 13.21
CA TYR A 150 -4.14 8.76 13.89
C TYR A 150 -4.30 8.90 15.41
N ASN A 151 -4.79 7.86 16.08
CA ASN A 151 -4.96 7.84 17.52
C ASN A 151 -3.92 6.93 18.19
N GLY A 152 -2.77 7.53 18.52
CA GLY A 152 -1.67 6.83 19.18
C GLY A 152 -2.02 6.29 20.57
N ILE A 153 -2.94 6.93 21.29
CA ILE A 153 -3.33 6.51 22.65
C ILE A 153 -4.10 5.18 22.59
N THR A 154 -5.06 5.06 21.67
CA THR A 154 -5.87 3.85 21.53
C THR A 154 -5.27 2.82 20.57
N GLY A 155 -4.20 3.17 19.85
CA GLY A 155 -3.60 2.31 18.83
C GLY A 155 -4.54 2.07 17.64
N SER A 156 -5.29 3.10 17.25
CA SER A 156 -6.23 3.03 16.14
C SER A 156 -6.02 4.16 15.15
N PHE A 157 -6.53 3.98 13.95
CA PHE A 157 -6.59 5.03 12.94
C PHE A 157 -7.92 4.98 12.19
N THR A 158 -8.31 6.12 11.64
CA THR A 158 -9.46 6.25 10.75
C THR A 158 -9.03 6.86 9.44
N LEU A 159 -9.46 6.29 8.32
CA LEU A 159 -9.32 6.91 6.99
C LEU A 159 -10.72 7.14 6.40
N SER A 160 -11.00 8.37 5.97
CA SER A 160 -12.20 8.72 5.21
C SER A 160 -11.79 9.17 3.81
N ILE A 161 -12.45 8.62 2.79
CA ILE A 161 -12.19 8.86 1.36
C ILE A 161 -13.49 9.16 0.59
#